data_AF-A0A0Q4WYW5-F1
#
_entry.id   AF-A0A0Q4WYW5-F1
#
_cell.length_a   1.000
_cell.length_b   1.000
_cell.length_c   1.000
_cell.angle_alpha   90.00
_cell.angle_beta   90.00
_cell.angle_gamma   90.00
#
_symmetry.space_group_name_H-M   'P 1'
#
loop_
_entity.id
_entity.type
_entity.pdbx_description
1 polymer ?
#
loop_
_entity_poly.entity_id
_entity_poly.type
_entity_poly.pdbx_seq_one_letter_code
_entity_poly.pdbx_strand_id
1 'polypeptide(L)'
;MADARQIVDALVRSRKGGIAATAALGGLALVAGLALRALRPSAASETPDLSQVDEDEARIMLRAMVAATLADGIVDQQERRRLDAAVEAAGIDRDGRAWLEKELTDPAEIDELAERVESPEQGARLYAAARLAIDADTLQEREFLKRLAEALDVSQDVAARVDAGLEEA
;
A
#
# COMPACT_ATOMS: atom_id res chain seq x y z
N MET A 1 -18.66 9.85 44.68
CA MET A 1 -17.48 10.46 44.01
C MET A 1 -16.68 9.32 43.43
N ALA A 2 -16.78 9.08 42.12
CA ALA A 2 -16.07 7.99 41.46
C ALA A 2 -14.57 8.31 41.43
N ASP A 3 -13.76 7.33 41.84
CA ASP A 3 -12.33 7.48 42.06
C ASP A 3 -11.59 7.75 40.74
N ALA A 4 -10.90 8.88 40.65
CA ALA A 4 -10.21 9.34 39.45
C ALA A 4 -9.16 8.34 38.94
N ARG A 5 -8.67 7.44 39.81
CA ARG A 5 -7.78 6.34 39.42
C ARG A 5 -8.45 5.29 38.55
N GLN A 6 -9.74 5.02 38.77
CA GLN A 6 -10.47 3.99 38.02
C GLN A 6 -10.77 4.41 36.57
N ILE A 7 -10.86 5.71 36.33
CA ILE A 7 -11.06 6.30 35.00
C ILE A 7 -9.76 6.26 34.18
N VAL A 8 -8.61 6.50 34.82
CA VAL A 8 -7.30 6.43 34.17
C VAL A 8 -6.93 4.97 33.83
N ASP A 9 -7.22 4.02 34.73
CA ASP A 9 -7.02 2.59 34.47
C ASP A 9 -7.93 2.05 33.35
N ALA A 10 -9.14 2.60 33.20
CA ALA A 10 -10.03 2.28 32.09
C ALA A 10 -9.51 2.84 30.75
N LEU A 11 -8.91 4.04 30.77
CA LEU A 11 -8.37 4.68 29.57
C LEU A 11 -7.07 4.02 29.08
N VAL A 12 -6.24 3.52 29.99
CA VAL A 12 -5.00 2.80 29.64
C VAL A 12 -5.29 1.38 29.14
N ARG A 13 -6.37 0.75 29.61
CA ARG A 13 -6.79 -0.59 29.15
C ARG A 13 -7.39 -0.57 27.75
N SER A 14 -8.02 0.54 27.34
CA SER A 14 -8.58 0.73 26.00
C SER A 14 -7.52 0.89 24.89
N ARG A 15 -6.23 0.96 25.23
CA ARG A 15 -5.13 1.00 24.24
C ARG A 15 -4.56 -0.38 23.90
N LYS A 16 -5.06 -1.45 24.53
CA LYS A 16 -4.73 -2.85 24.22
C LYS A 16 -5.99 -3.58 23.75
N GLY A 17 -6.31 -3.42 22.47
CA GLY A 17 -7.28 -4.27 21.79
C GLY A 17 -8.42 -3.50 21.13
N GLY A 18 -8.35 -3.42 19.81
CA GLY A 18 -9.55 -3.45 18.97
C GLY A 18 -9.99 -2.13 18.35
N ILE A 19 -9.85 -2.10 17.01
CA ILE A 19 -10.82 -1.54 16.07
C ILE A 19 -11.07 -0.02 16.19
N ALA A 20 -10.04 0.79 15.94
CA ALA A 20 -10.20 2.19 15.55
C ALA A 20 -9.22 2.54 14.42
N ALA A 21 -9.29 1.74 13.37
CA ALA A 21 -8.52 1.77 12.14
C ALA A 21 -9.44 1.96 10.90
N THR A 22 -10.72 2.27 11.10
CA THR A 22 -11.78 1.94 10.14
C THR A 22 -12.03 2.99 9.05
N ALA A 23 -11.06 3.81 8.68
CA ALA A 23 -11.17 4.62 7.46
C ALA A 23 -9.81 4.94 6.82
N ALA A 24 -8.81 5.30 7.61
CA ALA A 24 -7.47 5.59 7.08
C ALA A 24 -6.61 4.33 6.81
N LEU A 25 -6.94 3.16 7.36
CA LEU A 25 -6.18 1.92 7.11
C LEU A 25 -6.73 1.07 5.95
N GLY A 26 -7.75 1.53 5.22
CA GLY A 26 -8.40 0.72 4.18
C GLY A 26 -7.44 0.24 3.09
N GLY A 27 -6.69 1.18 2.49
CA GLY A 27 -5.76 0.88 1.39
C GLY A 27 -4.57 0.03 1.84
N LEU A 28 -3.87 0.44 2.90
CA LEU A 28 -2.69 -0.30 3.40
C LEU A 28 -3.06 -1.69 3.94
N ALA A 29 -4.20 -1.83 4.62
CA ALA A 29 -4.66 -3.14 5.08
C ALA A 29 -5.03 -4.07 3.91
N LEU A 30 -5.67 -3.52 2.86
CA LEU A 30 -5.96 -4.25 1.65
C LEU A 30 -4.67 -4.73 0.97
N VAL A 31 -3.71 -3.82 0.73
CA VAL A 31 -2.41 -4.14 0.12
C VAL A 31 -1.69 -5.24 0.89
N ALA A 32 -1.56 -5.07 2.22
CA ALA A 32 -0.89 -6.06 3.06
C ALA A 32 -1.60 -7.42 3.07
N GLY A 33 -2.93 -7.43 3.12
CA GLY A 33 -3.72 -8.65 3.09
C GLY A 33 -3.62 -9.40 1.76
N LEU A 34 -3.69 -8.68 0.65
CA LEU A 34 -3.56 -9.25 -0.69
C LEU A 34 -2.17 -9.82 -0.95
N ALA A 35 -1.12 -9.08 -0.59
CA ALA A 35 0.27 -9.56 -0.71
C ALA A 35 0.51 -10.82 0.13
N LEU A 36 0.04 -10.83 1.39
CA LEU A 36 0.17 -11.99 2.27
C LEU A 36 -0.55 -13.22 1.70
N ARG A 37 -1.80 -13.05 1.23
CA ARG A 37 -2.58 -14.14 0.63
C ARG A 37 -1.97 -14.63 -0.68
N ALA A 38 -1.39 -13.73 -1.47
CA ALA A 38 -0.74 -14.08 -2.74
C ALA A 38 0.51 -14.95 -2.51
N LEU A 39 1.33 -14.61 -1.50
CA LEU A 39 2.50 -15.40 -1.10
C LEU A 39 2.14 -16.69 -0.36
N ARG A 40 1.09 -16.63 0.48
CA ARG A 40 0.65 -17.72 1.35
C ARG A 40 -0.84 -17.98 1.15
N PRO A 41 -1.25 -18.74 0.12
CA PRO A 41 -2.67 -18.99 -0.15
C PRO A 41 -3.40 -19.72 0.98
N SER A 42 -2.68 -20.43 1.86
CA SER A 42 -3.24 -21.05 3.06
C SER A 42 -3.59 -20.04 4.17
N ALA A 43 -3.13 -18.79 4.09
CA ALA A 43 -3.34 -17.73 5.08
C ALA A 43 -4.62 -16.92 4.84
N ALA A 44 -5.62 -17.47 4.13
CA ALA A 44 -6.84 -16.76 3.73
C ALA A 44 -7.68 -16.19 4.90
N SER A 45 -7.50 -16.70 6.12
CA SER A 45 -8.16 -16.22 7.34
C SER A 45 -7.22 -15.42 8.27
N GLU A 46 -5.96 -15.24 7.87
CA GLU A 46 -4.97 -14.50 8.65
C GLU A 46 -5.17 -12.99 8.43
N THR A 47 -5.31 -12.25 9.52
CA THR A 47 -5.32 -10.79 9.45
C THR A 47 -3.90 -10.30 9.21
N PRO A 48 -3.63 -9.50 8.16
CA PRO A 48 -2.30 -8.98 7.91
C PRO A 48 -1.82 -8.16 9.10
N ASP A 49 -0.61 -8.44 9.57
CA ASP A 49 0.01 -7.70 10.65
C ASP A 49 0.60 -6.38 10.11
N LEU A 50 -0.21 -5.32 10.19
CA LEU A 50 0.19 -3.99 9.73
C LEU A 50 1.31 -3.37 10.58
N SER A 51 1.65 -3.95 11.74
CA SER A 51 2.81 -3.48 12.52
C SER A 51 4.15 -3.78 11.85
N GLN A 52 4.14 -4.60 10.79
CA GLN A 52 5.32 -4.88 9.96
C GLN A 52 5.54 -3.85 8.86
N VAL A 53 4.57 -2.97 8.59
CA VAL A 53 4.73 -1.87 7.64
C VAL A 53 5.16 -0.64 8.41
N ASP A 54 6.44 -0.28 8.29
CA ASP A 54 6.96 0.96 8.85
C ASP A 54 6.72 2.15 7.90
N GLU A 55 7.11 3.35 8.34
CA GLU A 55 6.92 4.59 7.57
C GLU A 55 7.73 4.59 6.26
N ASP A 56 8.92 3.97 6.26
CA ASP A 56 9.78 3.93 5.09
C ASP A 56 9.17 3.01 4.02
N GLU A 57 8.66 1.85 4.42
CA GLU A 57 7.94 0.94 3.52
C GLU A 57 6.65 1.59 2.99
N ALA A 58 5.89 2.25 3.86
CA ALA A 58 4.69 3.00 3.44
C ALA A 58 5.02 4.08 2.41
N ARG A 59 6.14 4.79 2.60
CA ARG A 59 6.61 5.82 1.67
C ARG A 59 7.01 5.21 0.33
N ILE A 60 7.73 4.09 0.31
CA ILE A 60 8.14 3.43 -0.93
C ILE A 60 6.91 2.87 -1.68
N MET A 61 5.92 2.31 -0.97
CA MET A 61 4.66 1.89 -1.58
C MET A 61 3.96 3.06 -2.28
N LEU A 62 3.91 4.24 -1.66
CA LEU A 62 3.34 5.43 -2.30
C LEU A 62 4.12 5.88 -3.52
N ARG A 63 5.45 5.83 -3.49
CA ARG A 63 6.29 6.13 -4.67
C ARG A 63 6.01 5.14 -5.81
N ALA A 64 5.80 3.86 -5.49
CA ALA A 64 5.42 2.85 -6.47
C ALA A 64 4.02 3.11 -7.07
N MET A 65 3.06 3.56 -6.25
CA MET A 65 1.74 3.99 -6.72
C MET A 65 1.85 5.16 -7.70
N VAL A 66 2.64 6.19 -7.36
CA VAL A 66 2.86 7.36 -8.22
C VAL A 66 3.51 6.95 -9.55
N ALA A 67 4.55 6.12 -9.50
CA ALA A 67 5.23 5.63 -10.69
C ALA A 67 4.29 4.81 -11.60
N ALA A 68 3.39 4.01 -11.02
CA ALA A 68 2.38 3.26 -11.76
C ALA A 68 1.37 4.18 -12.46
N THR A 69 0.81 5.14 -11.71
CA THR A 69 -0.15 6.13 -12.23
C THR A 69 0.42 7.04 -13.32
N LEU A 70 1.74 7.21 -13.39
CA LEU A 70 2.40 8.01 -14.42
C LEU A 70 2.92 7.18 -15.60
N ALA A 71 2.71 5.87 -15.62
CA ALA A 71 3.31 4.96 -16.60
C ALA A 71 2.92 5.28 -18.05
N ASP A 72 1.69 5.76 -18.28
CA ASP A 72 1.17 6.15 -19.60
C ASP A 72 1.20 7.68 -19.82
N GLY A 73 1.51 8.45 -18.77
CA GLY A 73 1.54 9.90 -18.76
C GLY A 73 0.17 10.59 -18.57
N ILE A 74 -0.89 9.84 -18.29
CA ILE A 74 -2.25 10.36 -18.11
C ILE A 74 -2.73 9.98 -16.72
N VAL A 75 -2.85 10.96 -15.84
CA VAL A 75 -3.46 10.75 -14.52
C VAL A 75 -4.92 11.14 -14.56
N ASP A 76 -5.81 10.17 -14.36
CA ASP A 76 -7.24 10.41 -14.29
C ASP A 76 -7.72 10.79 -12.87
N GLN A 77 -9.02 11.13 -12.75
CA GLN A 77 -9.58 11.54 -11.47
C GLN A 77 -9.66 10.41 -10.44
N GLN A 78 -9.82 9.16 -10.85
CA GLN A 78 -9.90 8.01 -9.95
C GLN A 78 -8.52 7.63 -9.44
N GLU A 79 -7.53 7.58 -10.30
CA GLU A 79 -6.13 7.37 -9.92
C GLU A 79 -5.66 8.46 -8.96
N ARG A 80 -5.98 9.73 -9.27
CA ARG A 80 -5.68 10.84 -8.38
C ARG A 80 -6.31 10.68 -7.00
N ARG A 81 -7.57 10.24 -6.93
CA ARG A 81 -8.25 9.97 -5.65
C ARG A 81 -7.60 8.83 -4.88
N ARG A 82 -7.15 7.77 -5.56
CA ARG A 82 -6.43 6.65 -4.94
C ARG A 82 -5.12 7.12 -4.33
N LEU A 83 -4.34 7.95 -5.05
CA LEU A 83 -3.10 8.55 -4.54
C LEU A 83 -3.35 9.46 -3.32
N ASP A 84 -4.32 10.36 -3.41
CA ASP A 84 -4.66 11.26 -2.29
C ASP A 84 -5.08 10.45 -1.04
N ALA A 85 -5.91 9.42 -1.21
CA ALA A 85 -6.33 8.53 -0.13
C ALA A 85 -5.17 7.73 0.47
N ALA A 86 -4.23 7.28 -0.36
CA ALA A 86 -3.06 6.53 0.09
C ALA A 86 -2.09 7.43 0.87
N VAL A 87 -1.91 8.69 0.47
CA VAL A 87 -1.12 9.68 1.21
C VAL A 87 -1.72 9.96 2.58
N GLU A 88 -3.05 10.12 2.66
CA GLU A 88 -3.76 10.29 3.94
C GLU A 88 -3.60 9.05 4.83
N ALA A 89 -3.71 7.85 4.24
CA ALA A 89 -3.57 6.58 4.94
C ALA A 89 -2.17 6.34 5.53
N ALA A 90 -1.12 6.73 4.80
CA ALA A 90 0.25 6.57 5.24
C ALA A 90 0.65 7.54 6.36
N GLY A 91 -0.17 8.55 6.67
CA GLY A 91 0.14 9.52 7.71
C GLY A 91 1.41 10.33 7.43
N ILE A 92 1.80 10.47 6.15
CA ILE A 92 2.83 11.42 5.73
C ILE A 92 2.38 12.80 6.23
N ASP A 93 3.32 13.56 6.81
CA ASP A 93 3.09 14.70 7.72
C ASP A 93 2.18 15.83 7.15
N ARG A 94 2.04 16.95 7.88
CA ARG A 94 1.28 18.16 7.49
C ARG A 94 1.48 18.60 6.03
N ASP A 95 2.57 18.23 5.36
CA ASP A 95 2.88 18.56 3.97
C ASP A 95 2.67 17.40 2.95
N GLY A 96 1.93 16.34 3.29
CA GLY A 96 1.73 15.17 2.42
C GLY A 96 1.26 15.48 0.99
N ARG A 97 0.44 16.53 0.79
CA ARG A 97 0.08 17.01 -0.56
C ARG A 97 1.27 17.58 -1.31
N ALA A 98 2.10 18.41 -0.66
CA ALA A 98 3.28 18.98 -1.31
C ALA A 98 4.31 17.89 -1.65
N TRP A 99 4.42 16.87 -0.79
CA TRP A 99 5.20 15.68 -1.09
C TRP A 99 4.66 14.95 -2.34
N LEU A 100 3.35 14.70 -2.41
CA LEU A 100 2.74 14.04 -3.56
C LEU A 100 2.95 14.83 -4.87
N GLU A 101 2.77 16.15 -4.85
CA GLU A 101 3.02 16.99 -6.05
C GLU A 101 4.50 16.92 -6.51
N LYS A 102 5.43 16.78 -5.56
CA LYS A 102 6.84 16.59 -5.89
C LYS A 102 7.08 15.23 -6.56
N GLU A 103 6.56 14.14 -5.99
CA GLU A 103 6.70 12.80 -6.59
C GLU A 103 5.98 12.70 -7.93
N LEU A 104 4.86 13.40 -8.13
CA LEU A 104 4.17 13.47 -9.43
C LEU A 104 5.00 14.20 -10.50
N THR A 105 5.90 15.11 -10.08
CA THR A 105 6.79 15.83 -10.99
C THR A 105 8.03 15.00 -11.34
N ASP A 106 8.50 14.19 -10.40
CA ASP A 106 9.73 13.40 -10.48
C ASP A 106 9.48 12.00 -9.88
N PRO A 107 8.77 11.11 -10.62
CA PRO A 107 8.41 9.80 -10.11
C PRO A 107 9.62 8.87 -9.98
N ALA A 108 9.57 7.97 -9.01
CA ALA A 108 10.59 6.95 -8.81
C ALA A 108 10.73 6.04 -10.05
N GLU A 109 11.97 5.67 -10.38
CA GLU A 109 12.25 4.63 -11.37
C GLU A 109 12.04 3.23 -10.76
N ILE A 110 11.77 2.23 -11.61
CA ILE A 110 11.56 0.83 -11.16
C ILE A 110 12.78 0.30 -10.40
N ASP A 111 13.99 0.61 -10.87
CA ASP A 111 15.22 0.17 -10.23
C ASP A 111 15.37 0.79 -8.83
N GLU A 112 15.03 2.08 -8.66
CA GLU A 112 15.04 2.73 -7.34
C GLU A 112 14.07 2.09 -6.35
N LEU A 113 12.92 1.60 -6.82
CA LEU A 113 11.94 0.91 -6.01
C LEU A 113 12.43 -0.49 -5.62
N ALA A 114 13.00 -1.22 -6.58
CA ALA A 114 13.51 -2.57 -6.38
C ALA A 114 14.69 -2.63 -5.42
N GLU A 115 15.59 -1.64 -5.46
CA GLU A 115 16.72 -1.53 -4.54
C GLU A 115 16.32 -1.43 -3.06
N ARG A 116 15.07 -1.06 -2.77
CA ARG A 116 14.55 -0.92 -1.40
C ARG A 116 13.86 -2.16 -0.87
N VAL A 117 13.67 -3.19 -1.70
CA VAL A 117 13.02 -4.43 -1.28
C VAL A 117 14.02 -5.33 -0.57
N GLU A 118 13.70 -5.69 0.67
CA GLU A 118 14.55 -6.57 1.49
C GLU A 118 13.95 -7.98 1.64
N SER A 119 12.71 -8.20 1.20
CA SER A 119 12.01 -9.48 1.32
C SER A 119 10.94 -9.71 0.24
N PRO A 120 10.59 -10.98 -0.06
CA PRO A 120 9.48 -11.29 -0.96
C PRO A 120 8.16 -10.69 -0.51
N GLU A 121 7.92 -10.62 0.81
CA GLU A 121 6.75 -9.97 1.41
C GLU A 121 6.67 -8.48 1.08
N GLN A 122 7.79 -7.75 1.16
CA GLN A 122 7.85 -6.34 0.76
C GLN A 122 7.64 -6.17 -0.75
N GLY A 123 8.29 -6.99 -1.58
CA GLY A 123 8.12 -6.94 -3.04
C GLY A 123 6.66 -7.15 -3.45
N ALA A 124 5.99 -8.14 -2.85
CA ALA A 124 4.57 -8.39 -3.10
C ALA A 124 3.68 -7.22 -2.65
N ARG A 125 3.99 -6.55 -1.53
CA ARG A 125 3.24 -5.36 -1.07
C ARG A 125 3.46 -4.15 -1.97
N LEU A 126 4.69 -3.89 -2.42
CA LEU A 126 4.98 -2.83 -3.40
C LEU A 126 4.22 -3.06 -4.71
N TYR A 127 4.25 -4.29 -5.23
CA TYR A 127 3.48 -4.65 -6.43
C TYR A 127 1.98 -4.43 -6.22
N ALA A 128 1.43 -4.89 -5.09
CA ALA A 128 0.02 -4.72 -4.77
C ALA A 128 -0.38 -3.25 -4.60
N ALA A 129 0.49 -2.41 -4.02
CA ALA A 129 0.28 -0.97 -3.94
C ALA A 129 0.24 -0.34 -5.34
N ALA A 130 1.24 -0.60 -6.18
CA ALA A 130 1.28 -0.10 -7.56
C ALA A 130 0.03 -0.53 -8.34
N ARG A 131 -0.35 -1.81 -8.28
CA ARG A 131 -1.54 -2.34 -8.95
C ARG A 131 -2.85 -1.73 -8.43
N LEU A 132 -2.93 -1.39 -7.14
CA LEU A 132 -4.09 -0.73 -6.55
C LEU A 132 -4.27 0.71 -7.06
N ALA A 133 -3.19 1.39 -7.46
CA ALA A 133 -3.24 2.78 -7.90
C ALA A 133 -3.91 2.96 -9.26
N ILE A 134 -3.83 1.94 -10.12
CA ILE A 134 -4.20 1.98 -11.53
C ILE A 134 -5.18 0.88 -11.92
N ASP A 135 -5.91 1.04 -13.02
CA ASP A 135 -6.80 0.00 -13.55
C ASP A 135 -6.12 -0.89 -14.62
N ALA A 136 -4.89 -0.56 -15.02
CA ALA A 136 -4.07 -1.31 -15.98
C ALA A 136 -4.82 -1.56 -17.30
N ASP A 137 -5.48 -0.54 -17.82
CA ASP A 137 -6.26 -0.60 -19.05
C ASP A 137 -5.45 -0.18 -20.29
N THR A 138 -4.33 0.52 -20.09
CA THR A 138 -3.37 0.85 -21.13
C THR A 138 -2.28 -0.21 -21.28
N LEU A 139 -1.63 -0.23 -22.45
CA LEU A 139 -0.47 -1.09 -22.69
C LEU A 139 0.72 -0.65 -21.82
N GLN A 140 0.87 0.65 -21.58
CA GLN A 140 2.00 1.23 -20.85
C GLN A 140 1.97 0.84 -19.37
N GLU A 141 0.81 0.92 -18.72
CA GLU A 141 0.63 0.47 -17.34
C GLU A 141 0.86 -1.04 -17.19
N ARG A 142 0.37 -1.86 -18.13
CA ARG A 142 0.58 -3.31 -18.11
C ARG A 142 2.07 -3.66 -18.25
N GLU A 143 2.77 -3.00 -19.15
CA GLU A 143 4.22 -3.15 -19.31
C GLU A 143 5.00 -2.60 -18.11
N PHE A 144 4.51 -1.55 -17.45
CA PHE A 144 5.06 -1.06 -16.19
C PHE A 144 4.93 -2.11 -15.09
N LEU A 145 3.73 -2.64 -14.84
CA LEU A 145 3.48 -3.65 -13.81
C LEU A 145 4.29 -4.93 -14.05
N LYS A 146 4.43 -5.36 -15.30
CA LYS A 146 5.26 -6.50 -15.65
C LYS A 146 6.73 -6.27 -15.29
N ARG A 147 7.31 -5.13 -15.72
CA ARG A 147 8.70 -4.77 -15.40
C ARG A 147 8.91 -4.60 -13.90
N LEU A 148 7.92 -4.02 -13.21
CA LEU A 148 7.94 -3.88 -11.76
C LEU A 148 7.95 -5.25 -11.08
N ALA A 149 7.06 -6.17 -11.48
CA ALA A 149 7.04 -7.53 -10.92
C ALA A 149 8.38 -8.25 -11.13
N GLU A 150 8.97 -8.15 -12.33
CA GLU A 150 10.29 -8.70 -12.64
C GLU A 150 11.39 -8.11 -11.75
N ALA A 151 11.41 -6.78 -11.57
CA ALA A 151 12.42 -6.10 -10.75
C ALA A 151 12.28 -6.39 -9.24
N LEU A 152 11.05 -6.58 -8.75
CA LEU A 152 10.76 -6.89 -7.35
C LEU A 152 10.86 -8.40 -7.02
N ASP A 153 11.28 -9.24 -7.98
CA ASP A 153 11.27 -10.71 -7.88
C ASP A 153 9.89 -11.29 -7.52
N VAL A 154 8.81 -10.63 -7.96
CA VAL A 154 7.43 -11.09 -7.78
C VAL A 154 7.09 -12.05 -8.90
N SER A 155 6.93 -13.32 -8.55
CA SER A 155 6.58 -14.35 -9.52
C SER A 155 5.21 -14.09 -10.16
N GLN A 156 5.05 -14.56 -11.40
CA GLN A 156 3.80 -14.41 -12.16
C GLN A 156 2.58 -14.95 -11.39
N ASP A 157 2.74 -16.05 -10.65
CA ASP A 157 1.67 -16.63 -9.82
C ASP A 157 1.27 -15.71 -8.65
N VAL A 158 2.24 -15.02 -8.04
CA VAL A 158 1.97 -14.07 -6.95
C VAL A 158 1.28 -12.82 -7.51
N ALA A 159 1.81 -12.25 -8.60
CA ALA A 159 1.20 -11.12 -9.28
C ALA A 159 -0.26 -11.40 -9.68
N ALA A 160 -0.51 -12.54 -10.31
CA ALA A 160 -1.86 -12.94 -10.73
C ALA A 160 -2.84 -13.09 -9.56
N ARG A 161 -2.37 -13.56 -8.38
CA ARG A 161 -3.22 -13.65 -7.18
C ARG A 161 -3.52 -12.29 -6.57
N VAL A 162 -2.56 -11.37 -6.59
CA VAL A 162 -2.80 -9.98 -6.18
C VAL A 162 -3.83 -9.34 -7.10
N ASP A 163 -3.67 -9.48 -8.42
CA ASP A 163 -4.58 -8.92 -9.41
C ASP A 163 -6.01 -9.45 -9.21
N ALA A 164 -6.17 -10.77 -9.10
CA ALA A 164 -7.47 -11.40 -8.84
C ALA A 164 -8.10 -10.91 -7.53
N GLY A 165 -7.30 -10.72 -6.48
CA GLY A 165 -7.79 -10.23 -5.20
C GLY A 165 -8.26 -8.76 -5.23
N LEU A 166 -7.69 -7.93 -6.12
CA LEU A 166 -8.16 -6.56 -6.34
C LEU A 166 -9.44 -6.49 -7.17
N GLU A 167 -9.61 -7.40 -8.13
CA GLU A 167 -10.84 -7.49 -8.94
C GLU A 167 -12.06 -7.96 -8.12
N GLU A 168 -11.83 -8.69 -7.02
CA GLU A 168 -12.87 -9.19 -6.11
C GLU A 168 -13.28 -8.19 -5.01
N ALA A 169 -12.51 -7.12 -4.79
CA ALA A 169 -12.66 -6.17 -3.68
C ALA A 169 -13.66 -5.03 -3.99
#